data_AF-A0A7L1Y7K6-F1
#
_entry.id   AF-A0A7L1Y7K6-F1
#
_cell.length_a   1.000
_cell.length_b   1.000
_cell.length_c   1.000
_cell.angle_alpha   90.00
_cell.angle_beta   90.00
_cell.angle_gamma   90.00
#
_symmetry.space_group_name_H-M   'P 1'
#
loop_
_entity.id
_entity.type
_entity.pdbx_description
1 polymer ?
#
loop_
_entity_poly.entity_id
_entity_poly.type
_entity_poly.pdbx_seq_one_letter_code
_entity_poly.pdbx_strand_id
1 'polypeptide(L)'
;LVVKFLCFQVYCEYGMVHVLSEKGSSKGKDYCILFNSQWAHLPHDLGKASLLQLQDQTASVLCSSSDVPDGGFNNQIPMVMRGNCTFYEKVRLAQINGARGLLIVSRERLVPPGGNRSQYEEIDIPVALLSYTDMLDIGKSFGSSVKGAMYAPNEPVLDYNMVIIFVMAVGTVAIGGYWAGSRDVKKRYMKHKRDDGAEKHDDETVDVTPIMICVFVVMCCSMLVLLYFFYDHLVYVIIGIFCLAASIGLYSCLSPFVRRFPLGKCRIPDNNLPYFHKRPQVRMLLLAVFCISVSIVWGIFRNEDQWAWVLQDALGIAFCLYMLKTIRLPTFKGCTLLLLVLFVYDVFFVFITPFLTKTGESIMVEVAAGPSDSATHEKLPMVLKVPRLNSSPLALCDRPFSLLGFGDILVPGLLVAYCHRFDIQVQSSRVYFVACTIAYGIGLLVTFVALALMQMGQPALLYLVPCTLLTSFAVALWRRELAMFWTGSGFAKDLPQPPVVIAPVNCPELPKDSSVPASQQDTEQMTNPTLHMKELCDPTSAEEELADTSTKTDQSEISVAQSEEPTAQNKDNLESKCLNADQSQLE
;
A
#
# COMPACT_ATOMS: atom_id res chain seq x y z
N LEU A 1 7.94 -9.53 -28.44
CA LEU A 1 8.24 -10.93 -28.80
C LEU A 1 8.22 -11.84 -27.57
N VAL A 2 9.10 -11.65 -26.57
CA VAL A 2 9.21 -12.46 -25.33
C VAL A 2 7.86 -12.83 -24.69
N VAL A 3 6.99 -11.84 -24.44
CA VAL A 3 5.64 -12.02 -23.87
C VAL A 3 4.77 -13.04 -24.63
N LYS A 4 5.01 -13.24 -25.94
CA LYS A 4 4.24 -14.15 -26.80
C LYS A 4 4.81 -15.57 -26.89
N PHE A 5 5.88 -15.88 -26.14
CA PHE A 5 6.63 -17.14 -26.24
C PHE A 5 6.62 -17.99 -24.96
N LEU A 6 5.95 -17.53 -23.90
CA LEU A 6 5.96 -18.16 -22.56
C LEU A 6 4.59 -18.71 -22.11
N CYS A 7 3.50 -18.45 -22.84
CA CYS A 7 2.16 -18.88 -22.46
C CYS A 7 1.87 -20.33 -22.89
N PHE A 8 2.30 -21.32 -22.09
CA PHE A 8 1.68 -22.65 -22.12
C PHE A 8 0.42 -22.61 -21.24
N GLN A 9 -0.73 -22.40 -21.87
CA GLN A 9 -1.88 -21.79 -21.20
C GLN A 9 -2.91 -22.83 -20.73
N VAL A 10 -2.88 -23.14 -19.43
CA VAL A 10 -4.03 -23.75 -18.74
C VAL A 10 -5.01 -22.65 -18.41
N TYR A 11 -6.19 -22.67 -19.05
CA TYR A 11 -7.25 -21.70 -18.81
C TYR A 11 -8.01 -22.12 -17.54
N CYS A 12 -7.62 -21.51 -16.42
CA CYS A 12 -8.29 -21.64 -15.13
C CYS A 12 -9.18 -20.40 -14.92
N GLU A 13 -10.49 -20.59 -14.79
CA GLU A 13 -11.44 -19.49 -14.64
C GLU A 13 -12.27 -19.62 -13.35
N TYR A 14 -12.58 -18.48 -12.75
CA TYR A 14 -13.34 -18.38 -11.50
C TYR A 14 -14.78 -17.95 -11.80
N GLY A 15 -15.73 -18.63 -11.19
CA GLY A 15 -17.16 -18.31 -11.26
C GLY A 15 -17.79 -18.24 -9.88
N MET A 16 -19.11 -18.07 -9.86
CA MET A 16 -19.94 -18.15 -8.66
C MET A 16 -21.08 -19.14 -8.84
N VAL A 17 -21.46 -19.80 -7.74
CA VAL A 17 -22.78 -20.43 -7.63
C VAL A 17 -23.65 -19.58 -6.70
N HIS A 18 -24.73 -19.01 -7.25
CA HIS A 18 -25.73 -18.29 -6.47
C HIS A 18 -26.69 -19.30 -5.85
N VAL A 19 -26.79 -19.33 -4.52
CA VAL A 19 -27.61 -20.29 -3.77
C VAL A 19 -28.80 -19.61 -3.11
N LEU A 20 -29.98 -20.21 -3.31
CA LEU A 20 -31.28 -19.75 -2.81
C LEU A 20 -31.99 -20.88 -2.06
N SER A 21 -32.67 -20.55 -0.95
CA SER A 21 -33.60 -21.50 -0.31
C SER A 21 -34.90 -21.55 -1.09
N GLU A 22 -35.43 -22.76 -1.32
CA GLU A 22 -36.73 -22.95 -1.95
C GLU A 22 -37.90 -22.35 -1.14
N LYS A 23 -37.70 -22.04 0.15
CA LYS A 23 -38.72 -21.45 1.04
C LYS A 23 -38.75 -19.91 1.03
N GLY A 24 -38.05 -19.26 0.10
CA GLY A 24 -38.32 -17.87 -0.32
C GLY A 24 -38.12 -16.75 0.70
N SER A 25 -37.43 -17.00 1.82
CA SER A 25 -37.29 -16.05 2.94
C SER A 25 -35.88 -15.49 3.12
N SER A 26 -34.84 -16.26 2.82
CA SER A 26 -33.44 -15.78 2.88
C SER A 26 -33.04 -15.04 1.60
N LYS A 27 -32.23 -13.98 1.76
CA LYS A 27 -31.43 -13.44 0.64
C LYS A 27 -30.50 -14.55 0.14
N GLY A 28 -30.40 -14.71 -1.18
CA GLY A 28 -29.45 -15.64 -1.77
C GLY A 28 -28.01 -15.25 -1.47
N LYS A 29 -27.11 -16.23 -1.47
CA LYS A 29 -25.68 -16.04 -1.22
C LYS A 29 -24.87 -16.69 -2.33
N ASP A 30 -23.88 -15.96 -2.81
CA ASP A 30 -22.89 -16.44 -3.77
C ASP A 30 -21.76 -17.18 -3.05
N TYR A 31 -21.27 -18.23 -3.69
CA TYR A 31 -20.12 -19.03 -3.25
C TYR A 31 -19.13 -19.20 -4.40
N CYS A 32 -17.84 -19.34 -4.08
CA CYS A 32 -16.81 -19.53 -5.09
C CYS A 32 -16.99 -20.87 -5.83
N ILE A 33 -16.82 -20.86 -7.15
CA ILE A 33 -16.57 -22.09 -7.92
C ILE A 33 -15.38 -21.91 -8.87
N LEU A 34 -14.59 -22.98 -9.04
CA LEU A 34 -13.48 -23.02 -9.99
C LEU A 34 -13.83 -23.90 -11.18
N PHE A 35 -13.77 -23.39 -12.41
CA PHE A 35 -14.17 -24.13 -13.61
C PHE A 35 -13.12 -24.04 -14.73
N ASN A 36 -13.35 -24.82 -15.79
CA ASN A 36 -12.55 -24.77 -17.02
C ASN A 36 -13.49 -24.40 -18.16
N SER A 37 -13.29 -23.22 -18.75
CA SER A 37 -14.11 -22.70 -19.86
C SER A 37 -14.02 -23.55 -21.13
N GLN A 38 -13.00 -24.40 -21.27
CA GLN A 38 -12.86 -25.36 -22.37
C GLN A 38 -13.76 -26.59 -22.21
N TRP A 39 -14.36 -26.82 -21.03
CA TRP A 39 -15.28 -27.94 -20.78
C TRP A 39 -16.72 -27.53 -21.01
N ALA A 40 -17.09 -26.34 -20.52
CA ALA A 40 -18.39 -25.73 -20.74
C ALA A 40 -18.33 -24.24 -20.41
N HIS A 41 -18.96 -23.40 -21.24
CA HIS A 41 -19.10 -21.98 -20.94
C HIS A 41 -20.22 -21.73 -19.93
N LEU A 42 -19.88 -21.13 -18.79
CA LEU A 42 -20.87 -20.57 -17.86
C LEU A 42 -21.41 -19.23 -18.41
N PRO A 43 -22.70 -18.92 -18.22
CA PRO A 43 -23.27 -17.63 -18.60
C PRO A 43 -22.72 -16.51 -17.72
N HIS A 44 -22.53 -15.32 -18.29
CA HIS A 44 -22.04 -14.16 -17.54
C HIS A 44 -23.09 -13.53 -16.62
N ASP A 45 -24.36 -13.57 -16.99
CA ASP A 45 -25.46 -12.96 -16.24
C ASP A 45 -26.20 -14.01 -15.41
N LEU A 46 -26.40 -13.76 -14.12
CA LEU A 46 -27.21 -14.62 -13.24
C LEU A 46 -28.64 -14.82 -13.79
N GLY A 47 -29.22 -13.80 -14.43
CA GLY A 47 -30.54 -13.90 -15.09
C GLY A 47 -30.59 -14.77 -16.37
N LYS A 48 -29.44 -15.26 -16.86
CA LYS A 48 -29.33 -16.25 -17.94
C LYS A 48 -28.90 -17.63 -17.43
N ALA A 49 -28.56 -17.74 -16.15
CA ALA A 49 -28.13 -18.98 -15.53
C ALA A 49 -29.33 -19.87 -15.20
N SER A 50 -29.21 -21.18 -15.45
CA SER A 50 -30.24 -22.15 -15.10
C SER A 50 -30.27 -22.36 -13.58
N LEU A 51 -31.28 -21.81 -12.91
CA LEU A 51 -31.54 -22.05 -11.49
C LEU A 51 -32.14 -23.46 -11.30
N LEU A 52 -31.31 -24.40 -10.86
CA LEU A 52 -31.65 -25.82 -10.73
C LEU A 52 -31.54 -26.27 -9.27
N GLN A 53 -32.16 -27.40 -8.92
CA GLN A 53 -32.04 -27.95 -7.57
C GLN A 53 -30.61 -28.47 -7.34
N LEU A 54 -30.02 -28.07 -6.21
CA LEU A 54 -28.75 -28.62 -5.72
C LEU A 54 -29.05 -29.91 -4.94
N GLN A 55 -28.37 -31.00 -5.28
CA GLN A 55 -28.51 -32.28 -4.59
C GLN A 55 -27.22 -32.58 -3.83
N ASP A 56 -27.29 -32.69 -2.51
CA ASP A 56 -26.16 -33.19 -1.73
C ASP A 56 -25.98 -34.70 -1.99
N GLN A 57 -24.84 -35.05 -2.58
CA GLN A 57 -24.36 -36.40 -2.80
C GLN A 57 -22.92 -36.54 -2.27
N THR A 58 -22.52 -35.73 -1.28
CA THR A 58 -21.14 -35.68 -0.76
C THR A 58 -20.75 -36.89 0.10
N ALA A 59 -21.71 -37.74 0.44
CA ALA A 59 -21.43 -39.10 0.92
C ALA A 59 -20.82 -40.00 -0.19
N SER A 60 -20.98 -39.62 -1.46
CA SER A 60 -20.53 -40.33 -2.65
C SER A 60 -19.36 -39.64 -3.35
N VAL A 61 -18.53 -40.43 -4.03
CA VAL A 61 -17.39 -39.97 -4.83
C VAL A 61 -17.72 -40.02 -6.34
N LEU A 62 -18.82 -40.66 -6.75
CA LEU A 62 -19.23 -40.80 -8.16
C LEU A 62 -18.11 -41.29 -9.09
N CYS A 63 -17.48 -42.41 -8.74
CA CYS A 63 -16.45 -43.08 -9.55
C CYS A 63 -16.95 -44.38 -10.21
N SER A 64 -18.10 -44.89 -9.79
CA SER A 64 -18.70 -46.16 -10.23
C SER A 64 -20.18 -45.98 -10.57
N SER A 65 -20.78 -46.93 -11.29
CA SER A 65 -22.23 -46.92 -11.55
C SER A 65 -23.08 -47.16 -10.30
N SER A 66 -22.53 -47.83 -9.29
CA SER A 66 -23.14 -48.03 -7.96
C SER A 66 -23.17 -46.76 -7.09
N ASP A 67 -22.45 -45.71 -7.48
CA ASP A 67 -22.42 -44.42 -6.79
C ASP A 67 -23.56 -43.48 -7.21
N VAL A 68 -24.38 -43.89 -8.20
CA VAL A 68 -25.49 -43.13 -8.77
C VAL A 68 -26.78 -43.44 -7.98
N PRO A 69 -27.59 -42.43 -7.59
CA PRO A 69 -28.85 -42.68 -6.89
C PRO A 69 -29.89 -43.37 -7.80
N ASP A 70 -30.75 -44.19 -7.21
CA ASP A 70 -31.85 -44.87 -7.92
C ASP A 70 -32.75 -43.86 -8.66
N GLY A 71 -32.80 -43.96 -9.99
CA GLY A 71 -33.52 -43.04 -10.86
C GLY A 71 -32.70 -41.86 -11.40
N GLY A 72 -31.43 -41.71 -11.02
CA GLY A 72 -30.50 -40.71 -11.57
C GLY A 72 -30.73 -39.27 -11.10
N PHE A 73 -30.09 -38.32 -11.79
CA PHE A 73 -29.96 -36.93 -11.35
C PHE A 73 -31.06 -35.98 -11.87
N ASN A 74 -31.94 -36.41 -12.78
CA ASN A 74 -33.22 -35.75 -13.11
C ASN A 74 -33.20 -34.21 -13.28
N ASN A 75 -32.26 -33.68 -14.07
CA ASN A 75 -32.02 -32.24 -14.29
C ASN A 75 -31.57 -31.43 -13.06
N GLN A 76 -31.07 -32.08 -12.01
CA GLN A 76 -30.45 -31.44 -10.84
C GLN A 76 -28.95 -31.21 -11.04
N ILE A 77 -28.34 -30.47 -10.12
CA ILE A 77 -26.88 -30.29 -9.99
C ILE A 77 -26.43 -31.06 -8.74
N PRO A 78 -25.92 -32.29 -8.87
CA PRO A 78 -25.31 -33.01 -7.75
C PRO A 78 -24.00 -32.37 -7.28
N MET A 79 -23.83 -32.33 -5.96
CA MET A 79 -22.59 -32.00 -5.25
C MET A 79 -21.93 -33.30 -4.79
N VAL A 80 -20.79 -33.67 -5.36
CA VAL A 80 -20.09 -34.95 -5.10
C VAL A 80 -18.67 -34.70 -4.60
N MET A 81 -18.10 -35.63 -3.82
CA MET A 81 -16.73 -35.44 -3.31
C MET A 81 -15.66 -35.69 -4.37
N ARG A 82 -14.56 -34.91 -4.29
CA ARG A 82 -13.29 -35.23 -4.95
C ARG A 82 -12.72 -36.54 -4.37
N GLY A 83 -12.07 -37.32 -5.22
CA GLY A 83 -11.43 -38.59 -4.89
C GLY A 83 -10.63 -39.11 -6.08
N ASN A 84 -10.26 -40.39 -6.07
CA ASN A 84 -9.16 -40.90 -6.91
C ASN A 84 -9.49 -41.17 -8.39
N CYS A 85 -10.76 -41.09 -8.82
CA CYS A 85 -11.11 -41.12 -10.24
C CYS A 85 -10.97 -39.72 -10.89
N THR A 86 -10.78 -39.70 -12.22
CA THR A 86 -10.57 -38.47 -12.98
C THR A 86 -11.81 -37.57 -13.01
N PHE A 87 -11.59 -36.28 -13.29
CA PHE A 87 -12.68 -35.32 -13.49
C PHE A 87 -13.63 -35.75 -14.62
N TYR A 88 -13.10 -36.27 -15.74
CA TYR A 88 -13.90 -36.74 -16.88
C TYR A 88 -14.81 -37.92 -16.52
N GLU A 89 -14.33 -38.91 -15.76
CA GLU A 89 -15.14 -40.07 -15.37
C GLU A 89 -16.37 -39.67 -14.54
N LYS A 90 -16.18 -38.79 -13.54
CA LYS A 90 -17.27 -38.23 -12.71
C LYS A 90 -18.33 -37.52 -13.57
N VAL A 91 -17.87 -36.68 -14.50
CA VAL A 91 -18.73 -35.87 -15.37
C VAL A 91 -19.50 -36.74 -16.35
N ARG A 92 -18.84 -37.71 -16.97
CA ARG A 92 -19.47 -38.68 -17.88
C ARG A 92 -20.54 -39.51 -17.16
N LEU A 93 -20.29 -39.95 -15.92
CA LEU A 93 -21.29 -40.62 -15.09
C LEU A 93 -22.47 -39.69 -14.75
N ALA A 94 -22.22 -38.42 -14.40
CA ALA A 94 -23.27 -37.46 -14.11
C ALA A 94 -24.15 -37.14 -15.35
N GLN A 95 -23.53 -36.85 -16.50
CA GLN A 95 -24.17 -36.48 -17.76
C GLN A 95 -25.04 -37.63 -18.30
N ILE A 96 -24.52 -38.86 -18.32
CA ILE A 96 -25.28 -40.06 -18.77
C ILE A 96 -26.50 -40.32 -17.86
N ASN A 97 -26.40 -40.02 -16.57
CA ASN A 97 -27.50 -40.18 -15.60
C ASN A 97 -28.35 -38.92 -15.42
N GLY A 98 -28.34 -38.00 -16.40
CA GLY A 98 -29.30 -36.89 -16.49
C GLY A 98 -29.03 -35.69 -15.58
N ALA A 99 -27.79 -35.50 -15.11
CA ALA A 99 -27.40 -34.26 -14.45
C ALA A 99 -27.38 -33.09 -15.44
N ARG A 100 -27.61 -31.86 -14.95
CA ARG A 100 -27.52 -30.63 -15.76
C ARG A 100 -26.33 -29.72 -15.42
N GLY A 101 -25.50 -30.17 -14.49
CA GLY A 101 -24.24 -29.58 -14.07
C GLY A 101 -23.63 -30.47 -12.98
N LEU A 102 -22.35 -30.30 -12.67
CA LEU A 102 -21.68 -31.06 -11.62
C LEU A 102 -20.83 -30.14 -10.74
N LEU A 103 -21.04 -30.21 -9.42
CA LEU A 103 -20.20 -29.56 -8.43
C LEU A 103 -19.33 -30.59 -7.71
N ILE A 104 -18.01 -30.44 -7.83
CA ILE A 104 -17.03 -31.35 -7.24
C ILE A 104 -16.44 -30.71 -5.98
N VAL A 105 -16.89 -31.19 -4.82
CA VAL A 105 -16.52 -30.65 -3.51
C VAL A 105 -15.11 -31.13 -3.13
N SER A 106 -14.19 -30.21 -2.85
CA SER A 106 -12.81 -30.52 -2.45
C SER A 106 -12.49 -30.04 -1.04
N ARG A 107 -11.76 -30.88 -0.29
CA ARG A 107 -11.13 -30.51 1.01
C ARG A 107 -9.71 -29.97 0.85
N GLU A 108 -9.13 -30.15 -0.33
CA GLU A 108 -7.84 -29.57 -0.75
C GLU A 108 -8.11 -28.30 -1.56
N ARG A 109 -7.05 -27.56 -1.94
CA ARG A 109 -7.17 -26.43 -2.87
C ARG A 109 -7.92 -26.85 -4.15
N LEU A 110 -8.75 -25.94 -4.65
CA LEU A 110 -9.44 -26.10 -5.92
C LEU A 110 -8.39 -26.11 -7.05
N VAL A 111 -8.36 -27.20 -7.83
CA VAL A 111 -7.50 -27.36 -9.02
C VAL A 111 -8.42 -27.36 -10.25
N PRO A 112 -8.11 -26.63 -11.33
CA PRO A 112 -8.99 -26.58 -12.50
C PRO A 112 -9.24 -27.99 -13.07
N PRO A 113 -10.48 -28.33 -13.46
CA PRO A 113 -10.77 -29.65 -14.02
C PRO A 113 -10.07 -29.81 -15.37
N GLY A 114 -9.23 -30.83 -15.49
CA GLY A 114 -8.33 -31.04 -16.63
C GLY A 114 -8.43 -32.46 -17.20
N GLY A 115 -8.11 -32.59 -18.49
CA GLY A 115 -8.18 -33.85 -19.24
C GLY A 115 -7.52 -33.71 -20.63
N ASN A 116 -7.80 -34.67 -21.51
CA ASN A 116 -7.34 -34.62 -22.91
C ASN A 116 -8.33 -33.86 -23.79
N ARG A 117 -7.85 -33.22 -24.87
CA ARG A 117 -8.72 -32.44 -25.78
C ARG A 117 -9.92 -33.20 -26.33
N SER A 118 -9.76 -34.47 -26.69
CA SER A 118 -10.87 -35.31 -27.16
C SER A 118 -11.93 -35.61 -26.08
N GLN A 119 -11.59 -35.48 -24.80
CA GLN A 119 -12.54 -35.62 -23.69
C GLN A 119 -13.36 -34.34 -23.46
N TYR A 120 -12.93 -33.20 -24.03
CA TYR A 120 -13.66 -31.93 -23.91
C TYR A 120 -14.83 -31.87 -24.90
N GLU A 121 -14.68 -32.49 -26.07
CA GLU A 121 -15.73 -32.60 -27.11
C GLU A 121 -16.89 -33.55 -26.73
N GLU A 122 -16.78 -34.28 -25.62
CA GLU A 122 -17.83 -35.19 -25.09
C GLU A 122 -18.62 -34.59 -23.90
N ILE A 123 -18.25 -33.41 -23.39
CA ILE A 123 -18.85 -32.81 -22.19
C ILE A 123 -19.86 -31.73 -22.58
N ASP A 124 -21.13 -31.94 -22.23
CA ASP A 124 -22.23 -30.99 -22.50
C ASP A 124 -22.66 -30.18 -21.26
N ILE A 125 -22.18 -30.55 -20.06
CA ILE A 125 -22.65 -30.00 -18.79
C ILE A 125 -21.60 -29.08 -18.13
N PRO A 126 -22.00 -28.00 -17.43
CA PRO A 126 -21.10 -27.18 -16.64
C PRO A 126 -20.53 -27.95 -15.45
N VAL A 127 -19.20 -27.92 -15.33
CA VAL A 127 -18.43 -28.63 -14.29
C VAL A 127 -17.57 -27.63 -13.53
N ALA A 128 -17.74 -27.57 -12.22
CA ALA A 128 -16.91 -26.71 -11.37
C ALA A 128 -16.59 -27.37 -10.02
N LEU A 129 -15.51 -26.93 -9.38
CA LEU A 129 -15.16 -27.35 -8.03
C LEU A 129 -15.65 -26.34 -7.00
N LEU A 130 -16.08 -26.82 -5.84
CA LEU A 130 -16.56 -26.05 -4.70
C LEU A 130 -15.73 -26.39 -3.46
N SER A 131 -15.48 -25.45 -2.55
CA SER A 131 -14.81 -25.75 -1.28
C SER A 131 -15.69 -26.57 -0.34
N TYR A 132 -15.11 -27.50 0.40
CA TYR A 132 -15.78 -28.24 1.46
C TYR A 132 -16.27 -27.33 2.60
N THR A 133 -15.62 -26.17 2.84
CA THR A 133 -16.12 -25.14 3.78
C THR A 133 -17.46 -24.57 3.32
N ASP A 134 -17.56 -24.31 2.02
CA ASP A 134 -18.65 -23.58 1.40
C ASP A 134 -19.88 -24.48 1.27
N MET A 135 -19.67 -25.75 0.92
CA MET A 135 -20.71 -26.78 0.97
C MET A 135 -21.30 -26.92 2.39
N LEU A 136 -20.46 -26.95 3.43
CA LEU A 136 -20.93 -27.00 4.82
C LEU A 136 -21.67 -25.72 5.25
N ASP A 137 -21.34 -24.56 4.68
CA ASP A 137 -22.05 -23.31 4.93
C ASP A 137 -23.40 -23.27 4.20
N ILE A 138 -23.47 -23.73 2.94
CA ILE A 138 -24.72 -23.91 2.18
C ILE A 138 -25.71 -24.77 2.99
N GLY A 139 -25.26 -25.94 3.46
CA GLY A 139 -26.10 -26.87 4.23
C GLY A 139 -26.63 -26.27 5.54
N LYS A 140 -25.82 -25.44 6.22
CA LYS A 140 -26.22 -24.72 7.45
C LYS A 140 -27.15 -23.54 7.18
N SER A 141 -26.86 -22.74 6.15
CA SER A 141 -27.56 -21.47 5.89
C SER A 141 -28.89 -21.64 5.14
N PHE A 142 -29.03 -22.69 4.32
CA PHE A 142 -30.20 -22.86 3.44
C PHE A 142 -30.92 -24.22 3.60
N GLY A 143 -30.28 -25.22 4.24
CA GLY A 143 -30.85 -26.55 4.48
C GLY A 143 -30.88 -27.45 3.24
N SER A 144 -31.67 -28.52 3.29
CA SER A 144 -31.70 -29.59 2.28
C SER A 144 -32.53 -29.30 1.01
N SER A 145 -33.21 -28.15 0.94
CA SER A 145 -34.03 -27.73 -0.21
C SER A 145 -33.47 -26.45 -0.83
N VAL A 146 -32.35 -26.61 -1.52
CA VAL A 146 -31.55 -25.54 -2.13
C VAL A 146 -31.65 -25.54 -3.65
N LYS A 147 -31.63 -24.34 -4.24
CA LYS A 147 -31.46 -24.13 -5.67
C LYS A 147 -30.20 -23.33 -5.94
N GLY A 148 -29.44 -23.74 -6.94
CA GLY A 148 -28.17 -23.17 -7.35
C GLY A 148 -28.20 -22.73 -8.81
N ALA A 149 -27.57 -21.60 -9.11
CA ALA A 149 -27.33 -21.12 -10.46
C ALA A 149 -25.84 -20.80 -10.64
N MET A 150 -25.16 -21.49 -11.55
CA MET A 150 -23.73 -21.27 -11.83
C MET A 150 -23.55 -20.21 -12.92
N TYR A 151 -22.71 -19.21 -12.67
CA TYR A 151 -22.45 -18.09 -13.58
C TYR A 151 -21.02 -17.55 -13.43
N ALA A 152 -20.48 -16.95 -14.48
CA ALA A 152 -19.11 -16.42 -14.52
C ALA A 152 -19.12 -14.99 -15.08
N PRO A 153 -19.46 -13.97 -14.25
CA PRO A 153 -19.62 -12.61 -14.73
C PRO A 153 -18.28 -12.00 -15.16
N ASN A 154 -18.31 -11.18 -16.22
CA ASN A 154 -17.12 -10.54 -16.76
C ASN A 154 -16.46 -9.62 -15.72
N GLU A 155 -15.15 -9.78 -15.52
CA GLU A 155 -14.40 -8.88 -14.65
C GLU A 155 -14.29 -7.47 -15.25
N PRO A 156 -14.53 -6.41 -14.48
CA PRO A 156 -14.24 -5.05 -14.94
C PRO A 156 -12.71 -4.86 -15.02
N VAL A 157 -12.23 -4.40 -16.17
CA VAL A 157 -10.79 -4.17 -16.43
C VAL A 157 -10.13 -3.12 -15.52
N LEU A 158 -10.91 -2.39 -14.72
CA LEU A 158 -10.45 -1.45 -13.71
C LEU A 158 -11.41 -1.43 -12.50
N ASP A 159 -11.04 -2.11 -11.42
CA ASP A 159 -11.75 -2.01 -10.13
C ASP A 159 -11.29 -0.79 -9.32
N TYR A 160 -12.19 -0.25 -8.48
CA TYR A 160 -11.90 0.86 -7.55
C TYR A 160 -10.72 0.57 -6.61
N ASN A 161 -10.48 -0.68 -6.22
CA ASN A 161 -9.36 -1.01 -5.32
C ASN A 161 -7.98 -0.80 -5.98
N MET A 162 -7.87 -0.97 -7.30
CA MET A 162 -6.65 -0.63 -8.05
C MET A 162 -6.38 0.87 -8.01
N VAL A 163 -7.43 1.69 -8.08
CA VAL A 163 -7.32 3.16 -7.95
C VAL A 163 -6.89 3.56 -6.54
N ILE A 164 -7.42 2.91 -5.50
CA ILE A 164 -7.00 3.14 -4.11
C ILE A 164 -5.53 2.75 -3.90
N ILE A 165 -5.11 1.56 -4.33
CA ILE A 165 -3.69 1.13 -4.26
C ILE A 165 -2.79 2.08 -5.04
N PHE A 166 -3.19 2.48 -6.25
CA PHE A 166 -2.46 3.46 -7.06
C PHE A 166 -2.20 4.76 -6.29
N VAL A 167 -3.24 5.35 -5.70
CA VAL A 167 -3.13 6.59 -4.91
C VAL A 167 -2.27 6.40 -3.67
N MET A 168 -2.40 5.29 -2.94
CA MET A 168 -1.57 5.01 -1.76
C MET A 168 -0.09 4.79 -2.13
N ALA A 169 0.19 4.05 -3.20
CA ALA A 169 1.55 3.77 -3.65
C ALA A 169 2.26 5.03 -4.18
N VAL A 170 1.63 5.76 -5.11
CA VAL A 170 2.17 7.01 -5.66
C VAL A 170 2.29 8.08 -4.56
N GLY A 171 1.32 8.17 -3.65
CA GLY A 171 1.38 9.05 -2.48
C GLY A 171 2.55 8.70 -1.55
N THR A 172 2.77 7.41 -1.26
CA THR A 172 3.88 6.94 -0.41
C THR A 172 5.24 7.24 -1.04
N VAL A 173 5.41 7.00 -2.34
CA VAL A 173 6.63 7.34 -3.08
C VAL A 173 6.88 8.85 -3.10
N ALA A 174 5.85 9.65 -3.40
CA ALA A 174 5.97 11.12 -3.44
C ALA A 174 6.32 11.70 -2.07
N ILE A 175 5.60 11.32 -1.01
CA ILE A 175 5.83 11.80 0.36
C ILE A 175 7.20 11.31 0.88
N GLY A 176 7.56 10.05 0.63
CA GLY A 176 8.84 9.47 1.04
C GLY A 176 10.04 10.13 0.36
N GLY A 177 10.00 10.27 -0.97
CA GLY A 177 11.04 10.96 -1.74
C GLY A 177 11.15 12.45 -1.40
N TYR A 178 10.01 13.12 -1.16
CA TYR A 178 9.99 14.49 -0.66
C TYR A 178 10.70 14.60 0.70
N TRP A 179 10.28 13.78 1.68
CA TRP A 179 10.83 13.79 3.04
C TRP A 179 12.32 13.46 3.07
N ALA A 180 12.77 12.49 2.28
CA ALA A 180 14.18 12.11 2.16
C ALA A 180 15.07 13.29 1.72
N GLY A 181 14.68 13.99 0.65
CA GLY A 181 15.42 15.18 0.18
C GLY A 181 15.35 16.35 1.16
N SER A 182 14.18 16.64 1.75
CA SER A 182 14.02 17.71 2.75
C SER A 182 14.83 17.46 4.04
N ARG A 183 15.00 16.20 4.45
CA ARG A 183 15.87 15.80 5.56
C ARG A 183 17.34 16.11 5.26
N ASP A 184 17.81 15.86 4.04
CA ASP A 184 19.18 16.18 3.61
C ASP A 184 19.44 17.70 3.45
N VAL A 185 18.41 18.50 3.13
CA VAL A 185 18.50 19.99 3.25
C VAL A 185 18.73 20.37 4.70
N LYS A 186 17.90 19.85 5.60
CA LYS A 186 17.97 20.19 7.02
C LYS A 186 19.26 19.71 7.67
N LYS A 187 19.80 18.53 7.32
CA LYS A 187 21.10 18.04 7.80
C LYS A 187 22.25 18.96 7.31
N ARG A 188 22.21 19.45 6.06
CA ARG A 188 23.18 20.44 5.53
C ARG A 188 23.07 21.81 6.20
N TYR A 189 21.89 22.39 6.28
CA TYR A 189 21.67 23.69 6.95
C TYR A 189 22.09 23.65 8.43
N MET A 190 21.70 22.59 9.16
CA MET A 190 22.11 22.41 10.54
C MET A 190 23.62 22.15 10.68
N LYS A 191 24.29 21.54 9.69
CA LYS A 191 25.76 21.41 9.71
C LYS A 191 26.43 22.78 9.63
N HIS A 192 26.08 23.61 8.64
CA HIS A 192 26.62 24.97 8.53
C HIS A 192 26.36 25.83 9.78
N LYS A 193 25.21 25.63 10.46
CA LYS A 193 24.89 26.32 11.73
C LYS A 193 25.56 25.70 12.97
N ARG A 194 26.29 24.59 12.85
CA ARG A 194 26.85 23.85 14.00
C ARG A 194 28.38 23.74 13.99
N ASP A 195 29.05 24.27 12.97
CA ASP A 195 30.50 24.53 13.05
C ASP A 195 30.82 25.61 14.13
N ASP A 196 29.88 26.50 14.45
CA ASP A 196 29.95 27.44 15.59
C ASP A 196 29.71 26.79 16.98
N GLY A 197 29.39 25.49 17.05
CA GLY A 197 28.89 24.87 18.29
C GLY A 197 28.83 23.34 18.24
N ALA A 198 30.01 22.72 18.32
CA ALA A 198 30.20 21.30 18.03
C ALA A 198 29.36 20.34 18.90
N GLU A 199 28.44 19.63 18.24
CA GLU A 199 27.93 18.33 18.71
C GLU A 199 27.56 17.51 17.46
N LYS A 200 28.27 16.41 17.19
CA LYS A 200 27.89 15.47 16.13
C LYS A 200 26.75 14.59 16.64
N HIS A 201 25.55 14.81 16.12
CA HIS A 201 24.49 13.82 16.17
C HIS A 201 24.38 13.17 14.78
N ASP A 202 25.18 12.13 14.56
CA ASP A 202 25.07 11.33 13.34
C ASP A 202 23.79 10.49 13.39
N ASP A 203 22.75 11.11 12.84
CA ASP A 203 21.57 10.45 12.30
C ASP A 203 22.06 9.57 11.14
N GLU A 204 22.30 8.28 11.42
CA GLU A 204 22.93 7.32 10.52
C GLU A 204 22.13 7.20 9.21
N THR A 205 22.77 7.57 8.11
CA THR A 205 22.26 7.39 6.76
C THR A 205 23.08 6.32 6.08
N VAL A 206 22.47 5.19 5.75
CA VAL A 206 23.16 4.07 5.11
C VAL A 206 23.40 4.43 3.63
N ASP A 207 24.59 4.91 3.32
CA ASP A 207 25.05 5.19 1.96
C ASP A 207 25.35 3.85 1.23
N VAL A 208 24.53 3.53 0.23
CA VAL A 208 24.58 2.25 -0.49
C VAL A 208 25.77 2.21 -1.47
N THR A 209 26.73 1.31 -1.21
CA THR A 209 27.83 1.01 -2.13
C THR A 209 27.47 -0.13 -3.11
N PRO A 210 28.13 -0.23 -4.29
CA PRO A 210 27.89 -1.31 -5.26
C PRO A 210 28.07 -2.72 -4.68
N ILE A 211 29.06 -2.91 -3.79
CA ILE A 211 29.27 -4.19 -3.09
C ILE A 211 28.06 -4.52 -2.21
N MET A 212 27.52 -3.53 -1.50
CA MET A 212 26.33 -3.70 -0.67
C MET A 212 25.07 -4.01 -1.49
N ILE A 213 24.97 -3.51 -2.73
CA ILE A 213 23.89 -3.90 -3.68
C ILE A 213 23.99 -5.39 -4.01
N CYS A 214 25.18 -5.88 -4.38
CA CYS A 214 25.37 -7.30 -4.69
C CYS A 214 25.09 -8.20 -3.48
N VAL A 215 25.57 -7.82 -2.28
CA VAL A 215 25.30 -8.56 -1.04
C VAL A 215 23.81 -8.53 -0.70
N PHE A 216 23.13 -7.39 -0.83
CA PHE A 216 21.69 -7.26 -0.60
C PHE A 216 20.88 -8.20 -1.52
N VAL A 217 21.17 -8.21 -2.83
CA VAL A 217 20.47 -9.10 -3.77
C VAL A 217 20.73 -10.58 -3.46
N VAL A 218 21.97 -10.97 -3.16
CA VAL A 218 22.28 -12.35 -2.76
C VAL A 218 21.54 -12.75 -1.47
N MET A 219 21.43 -11.84 -0.50
CA MET A 219 20.64 -12.06 0.72
C MET A 219 19.14 -12.19 0.42
N CYS A 220 18.58 -11.38 -0.49
CA CYS A 220 17.18 -11.50 -0.92
C CYS A 220 16.91 -12.84 -1.63
N CYS A 221 17.76 -13.25 -2.58
CA CYS A 221 17.67 -14.56 -3.24
C CYS A 221 17.73 -15.71 -2.23
N SER A 222 18.70 -15.65 -1.31
CA SER A 222 18.89 -16.65 -0.25
C SER A 222 17.65 -16.73 0.66
N MET A 223 17.15 -15.59 1.14
CA MET A 223 15.97 -15.54 2.00
C MET A 223 14.70 -16.05 1.31
N LEU A 224 14.49 -15.74 0.02
CA LEU A 224 13.32 -16.24 -0.72
C LEU A 224 13.39 -17.77 -0.91
N VAL A 225 14.55 -18.31 -1.29
CA VAL A 225 14.73 -19.77 -1.45
C VAL A 225 14.63 -20.51 -0.09
N LEU A 226 15.17 -19.93 0.99
CA LEU A 226 15.00 -20.46 2.34
C LEU A 226 13.53 -20.42 2.79
N LEU A 227 12.80 -19.35 2.48
CA LEU A 227 11.38 -19.18 2.79
C LEU A 227 10.49 -20.17 2.02
N TYR A 228 10.88 -20.58 0.82
CA TYR A 228 10.23 -21.67 0.09
C TYR A 228 10.42 -23.03 0.79
N PHE A 229 11.62 -23.35 1.30
CA PHE A 229 11.88 -24.63 1.98
C PHE A 229 11.46 -24.69 3.46
N PHE A 230 11.39 -23.55 4.16
CA PHE A 230 11.17 -23.46 5.62
C PHE A 230 10.07 -22.46 5.99
N TYR A 231 9.00 -22.41 5.18
CA TYR A 231 7.94 -21.39 5.26
C TYR A 231 7.36 -21.21 6.67
N ASP A 232 6.89 -22.31 7.28
CA ASP A 232 6.20 -22.34 8.56
C ASP A 232 6.99 -21.71 9.72
N HIS A 233 8.31 -21.63 9.61
CA HIS A 233 9.18 -21.06 10.65
C HIS A 233 9.63 -19.64 10.27
N LEU A 234 10.00 -19.42 9.01
CA LEU A 234 10.51 -18.13 8.55
C LEU A 234 9.40 -17.07 8.40
N VAL A 235 8.15 -17.46 8.18
CA VAL A 235 7.02 -16.52 8.13
C VAL A 235 6.85 -15.76 9.46
N TYR A 236 6.97 -16.45 10.60
CA TYR A 236 6.92 -15.82 11.93
C TYR A 236 8.12 -14.90 12.21
N VAL A 237 9.32 -15.28 11.75
CA VAL A 237 10.52 -14.42 11.83
C VAL A 237 10.32 -13.13 11.02
N ILE A 238 9.75 -13.25 9.82
CA ILE A 238 9.44 -12.11 8.95
C ILE A 238 8.36 -11.20 9.56
N ILE A 239 7.30 -11.77 10.15
CA ILE A 239 6.27 -11.02 10.89
C ILE A 239 6.89 -10.27 12.07
N GLY A 240 7.77 -10.90 12.85
CA GLY A 240 8.49 -10.25 13.95
C GLY A 240 9.38 -9.09 13.49
N ILE A 241 10.15 -9.28 12.41
CA ILE A 241 10.98 -8.22 11.80
C ILE A 241 10.12 -7.07 11.29
N PHE A 242 8.98 -7.37 10.65
CA PHE A 242 8.04 -6.34 10.18
C PHE A 242 7.45 -5.54 11.34
N CYS A 243 6.97 -6.18 12.42
CA CYS A 243 6.48 -5.49 13.62
C CYS A 243 7.53 -4.53 14.20
N LEU A 244 8.80 -4.96 14.30
CA LEU A 244 9.89 -4.11 14.78
C LEU A 244 10.13 -2.92 13.82
N ALA A 245 10.34 -3.19 12.53
CA ALA A 245 10.63 -2.16 11.53
C ALA A 245 9.48 -1.16 11.35
N ALA A 246 8.24 -1.62 11.36
CA ALA A 246 7.05 -0.79 11.28
C ALA A 246 6.82 0.04 12.57
N SER A 247 7.09 -0.50 13.76
CA SER A 247 7.01 0.29 15.01
C SER A 247 8.01 1.46 15.01
N ILE A 248 9.23 1.23 14.51
CA ILE A 248 10.27 2.26 14.34
C ILE A 248 9.83 3.26 13.27
N GLY A 249 9.26 2.79 12.15
CA GLY A 249 8.76 3.65 11.08
C GLY A 249 7.60 4.54 11.51
N LEU A 250 6.63 3.98 12.23
CA LEU A 250 5.48 4.69 12.82
C LEU A 250 5.94 5.72 13.85
N TYR A 251 6.88 5.39 14.73
CA TYR A 251 7.51 6.35 15.64
C TYR A 251 8.23 7.48 14.87
N SER A 252 8.95 7.14 13.80
CA SER A 252 9.64 8.10 12.94
C SER A 252 8.66 9.04 12.21
N CYS A 253 7.47 8.55 11.86
CA CYS A 253 6.40 9.29 11.20
C CYS A 253 5.59 10.18 12.16
N LEU A 254 5.26 9.68 13.36
CA LEU A 254 4.47 10.40 14.38
C LEU A 254 5.29 11.39 15.22
N SER A 255 6.61 11.18 15.34
CA SER A 255 7.49 12.06 16.14
C SER A 255 7.43 13.57 15.83
N PRO A 256 7.31 14.07 14.58
CA PRO A 256 7.10 15.50 14.34
C PRO A 256 5.76 16.02 14.89
N PHE A 257 4.69 15.24 14.79
CA PHE A 257 3.35 15.62 15.27
C PHE A 257 3.32 15.69 16.80
N VAL A 258 3.79 14.64 17.49
CA VAL A 258 3.88 14.63 18.97
C VAL A 258 4.80 15.74 19.50
N ARG A 259 5.83 16.14 18.74
CA ARG A 259 6.68 17.28 19.10
C ARG A 259 5.96 18.64 19.00
N ARG A 260 4.93 18.76 18.16
CA ARG A 260 4.11 19.99 18.01
C ARG A 260 3.09 20.17 19.13
N PHE A 261 2.59 19.09 19.74
CA PHE A 261 1.67 19.17 20.88
C PHE A 261 2.36 19.76 22.14
N PRO A 262 1.68 20.64 22.91
CA PRO A 262 2.26 21.33 24.06
C PRO A 262 2.25 20.50 25.36
N LEU A 263 1.50 19.40 25.40
CA LEU A 263 1.36 18.51 26.56
C LEU A 263 2.61 17.61 26.74
N GLY A 264 2.82 17.09 27.95
CA GLY A 264 3.86 16.09 28.22
C GLY A 264 5.30 16.58 28.06
N LYS A 265 5.57 17.87 28.31
CA LYS A 265 6.92 18.47 28.30
C LYS A 265 7.85 17.96 29.40
N CYS A 266 7.30 17.28 30.42
CA CYS A 266 8.06 16.73 31.54
C CYS A 266 9.20 15.81 31.05
N ARG A 267 10.35 15.92 31.73
CA ARG A 267 11.55 15.13 31.46
C ARG A 267 11.71 14.14 32.61
N ILE A 268 12.03 12.89 32.31
CA ILE A 268 12.18 11.86 33.36
C ILE A 268 13.35 12.25 34.28
N PRO A 269 13.20 12.17 35.62
CA PRO A 269 14.31 12.35 36.57
C PRO A 269 15.45 11.36 36.34
N ASP A 270 16.62 11.65 36.93
CA ASP A 270 17.78 10.76 36.80
C ASP A 270 17.58 9.48 37.62
N ASN A 271 17.48 8.35 36.92
CA ASN A 271 17.51 7.00 37.49
C ASN A 271 18.83 6.32 37.10
N ASN A 272 19.40 5.51 37.99
CA ASN A 272 20.64 4.74 37.75
C ASN A 272 20.51 3.60 36.70
N LEU A 273 19.51 3.62 35.82
CA LEU A 273 19.44 2.69 34.69
C LEU A 273 20.40 3.15 33.58
N PRO A 274 21.33 2.30 33.10
CA PRO A 274 22.31 2.70 32.10
C PRO A 274 21.67 3.16 30.78
N TYR A 275 20.48 2.65 30.44
CA TYR A 275 19.75 3.01 29.22
C TYR A 275 19.15 4.44 29.23
N PHE A 276 19.01 5.08 30.39
CA PHE A 276 18.27 6.34 30.55
C PHE A 276 19.13 7.61 30.64
N HIS A 277 20.46 7.50 30.51
CA HIS A 277 21.40 8.64 30.59
C HIS A 277 21.02 9.85 29.70
N LYS A 278 20.42 9.62 28.52
CA LYS A 278 19.92 10.70 27.65
C LYS A 278 18.50 11.18 28.06
N ARG A 279 18.30 11.56 29.32
CA ARG A 279 17.06 12.10 29.94
C ARG A 279 15.93 12.38 28.93
N PRO A 280 15.03 11.41 28.62
CA PRO A 280 14.04 11.57 27.56
C PRO A 280 12.84 12.40 28.01
N GLN A 281 12.12 12.99 27.04
CA GLN A 281 10.82 13.64 27.28
C GLN A 281 9.74 12.56 27.37
N VAL A 282 8.86 12.64 28.38
CA VAL A 282 7.83 11.62 28.66
C VAL A 282 6.94 11.37 27.43
N ARG A 283 6.56 12.41 26.69
CA ARG A 283 5.79 12.30 25.43
C ARG A 283 6.45 11.45 24.34
N MET A 284 7.78 11.37 24.30
CA MET A 284 8.50 10.54 23.32
C MET A 284 8.51 9.06 23.75
N LEU A 285 8.60 8.78 25.05
CA LEU A 285 8.48 7.42 25.59
C LEU A 285 7.05 6.89 25.41
N LEU A 286 6.04 7.71 25.70
CA LEU A 286 4.63 7.38 25.48
C LEU A 286 4.37 7.07 23.99
N LEU A 287 4.92 7.87 23.07
CA LEU A 287 4.83 7.58 21.64
C LEU A 287 5.51 6.25 21.26
N ALA A 288 6.68 5.93 21.83
CA ALA A 288 7.35 4.65 21.55
C ALA A 288 6.51 3.46 22.03
N VAL A 289 5.94 3.54 23.24
CA VAL A 289 5.01 2.51 23.77
C VAL A 289 3.77 2.37 22.88
N PHE A 290 3.19 3.48 22.43
CA PHE A 290 2.05 3.48 21.50
C PHE A 290 2.39 2.82 20.15
N CYS A 291 3.53 3.13 19.53
CA CYS A 291 3.91 2.51 18.26
C CYS A 291 4.17 1.00 18.39
N ILE A 292 4.74 0.57 19.52
CA ILE A 292 4.94 -0.84 19.84
C ILE A 292 3.58 -1.54 20.07
N SER A 293 2.68 -0.95 20.86
CA SER A 293 1.36 -1.55 21.11
C SER A 293 0.51 -1.66 19.85
N VAL A 294 0.55 -0.67 18.95
CA VAL A 294 -0.12 -0.75 17.64
C VAL A 294 0.43 -1.90 16.79
N SER A 295 1.75 -2.08 16.77
CA SER A 295 2.38 -3.18 16.01
C SER A 295 2.08 -4.56 16.62
N ILE A 296 1.97 -4.65 17.95
CA ILE A 296 1.57 -5.88 18.66
C ILE A 296 0.09 -6.20 18.43
N VAL A 297 -0.81 -5.21 18.47
CA VAL A 297 -2.24 -5.38 18.17
C VAL A 297 -2.43 -5.89 16.75
N TRP A 298 -1.77 -5.27 15.76
CA TRP A 298 -1.74 -5.81 14.40
C TRP A 298 -1.19 -7.24 14.37
N GLY A 299 -0.04 -7.48 15.02
CA GLY A 299 0.59 -8.80 15.05
C GLY A 299 -0.28 -9.91 15.63
N ILE A 300 -1.14 -9.62 16.61
CA ILE A 300 -2.08 -10.58 17.20
C ILE A 300 -3.29 -10.80 16.29
N PHE A 301 -3.91 -9.73 15.79
CA PHE A 301 -5.15 -9.79 14.99
C PHE A 301 -4.90 -9.88 13.47
N ARG A 302 -3.69 -10.19 13.01
CA ARG A 302 -3.28 -10.16 11.59
C ARG A 302 -4.11 -11.04 10.64
N ASN A 303 -4.80 -12.05 11.15
CA ASN A 303 -5.68 -12.94 10.38
C ASN A 303 -7.12 -12.41 10.24
N GLU A 304 -7.45 -11.30 10.91
CA GLU A 304 -8.80 -10.73 10.95
C GLU A 304 -9.06 -9.84 9.72
N ASP A 305 -9.25 -10.48 8.56
CA ASP A 305 -9.32 -9.87 7.22
C ASP A 305 -10.38 -8.75 7.08
N GLN A 306 -11.33 -8.59 8.03
CA GLN A 306 -12.27 -7.46 8.07
C GLN A 306 -11.59 -6.09 8.27
N TRP A 307 -10.60 -5.99 9.17
CA TRP A 307 -10.03 -4.70 9.58
C TRP A 307 -8.50 -4.69 9.73
N ALA A 308 -7.86 -5.85 9.88
CA ALA A 308 -6.42 -5.94 10.08
C ALA A 308 -5.61 -5.43 8.86
N TRP A 309 -6.22 -5.43 7.66
CA TRP A 309 -5.64 -4.86 6.44
C TRP A 309 -5.38 -3.35 6.55
N VAL A 310 -6.31 -2.58 7.15
CA VAL A 310 -6.14 -1.12 7.34
C VAL A 310 -4.90 -0.84 8.19
N LEU A 311 -4.70 -1.66 9.22
CA LEU A 311 -3.58 -1.51 10.13
C LEU A 311 -2.27 -2.05 9.52
N GLN A 312 -2.33 -3.09 8.69
CA GLN A 312 -1.19 -3.55 7.88
C GLN A 312 -0.72 -2.44 6.93
N ASP A 313 -1.63 -1.81 6.19
CA ASP A 313 -1.30 -0.79 5.20
C ASP A 313 -0.79 0.49 5.88
N ALA A 314 -1.37 0.90 7.00
CA ALA A 314 -0.86 2.02 7.80
C ALA A 314 0.58 1.76 8.33
N LEU A 315 0.84 0.56 8.84
CA LEU A 315 2.17 0.13 9.28
C LEU A 315 3.16 0.00 8.11
N GLY A 316 2.70 -0.53 6.98
CA GLY A 316 3.45 -0.71 5.73
C GLY A 316 3.86 0.61 5.08
N ILE A 317 2.95 1.59 5.02
CA ILE A 317 3.24 2.96 4.57
C ILE A 317 4.24 3.63 5.53
N ALA A 318 4.05 3.51 6.85
CA ALA A 318 4.99 4.07 7.84
C ALA A 318 6.39 3.45 7.75
N PHE A 319 6.47 2.14 7.49
CA PHE A 319 7.71 1.42 7.17
C PHE A 319 8.34 1.92 5.86
N CYS A 320 7.55 2.06 4.79
CA CYS A 320 8.04 2.54 3.49
C CYS A 320 8.59 3.96 3.56
N LEU A 321 7.85 4.88 4.18
CA LEU A 321 8.29 6.27 4.41
C LEU A 321 9.56 6.33 5.25
N TYR A 322 9.73 5.43 6.22
CA TYR A 322 10.95 5.33 7.03
C TYR A 322 12.16 4.83 6.22
N MET A 323 11.99 3.76 5.44
CA MET A 323 13.07 3.18 4.64
C MET A 323 13.54 4.13 3.52
N LEU A 324 12.64 4.84 2.85
CA LEU A 324 12.99 5.88 1.86
C LEU A 324 13.74 7.06 2.49
N LYS A 325 13.49 7.34 3.78
CA LYS A 325 14.09 8.43 4.58
C LYS A 325 15.45 8.07 5.19
N THR A 326 15.73 6.79 5.45
CA THR A 326 17.00 6.31 6.04
C THR A 326 18.00 5.85 4.99
N ILE A 327 17.56 5.10 3.98
CA ILE A 327 18.42 4.60 2.91
C ILE A 327 18.82 5.77 2.01
N ARG A 328 20.11 5.80 1.66
CA ARG A 328 20.69 6.86 0.85
C ARG A 328 21.45 6.24 -0.31
N LEU A 329 20.96 6.49 -1.53
CA LEU A 329 21.71 6.22 -2.74
C LEU A 329 22.55 7.48 -3.05
N PRO A 330 23.89 7.43 -3.03
CA PRO A 330 24.72 8.61 -3.25
C PRO A 330 24.89 8.98 -4.73
N THR A 331 24.62 8.06 -5.66
CA THR A 331 24.85 8.23 -7.10
C THR A 331 23.76 7.60 -7.96
N PHE A 332 23.48 8.17 -9.14
CA PHE A 332 22.58 7.55 -10.11
C PHE A 332 23.14 6.23 -10.68
N LYS A 333 24.47 6.06 -10.74
CA LYS A 333 25.13 4.75 -10.96
C LYS A 333 24.60 3.68 -10.00
N GLY A 334 24.58 3.97 -8.70
CA GLY A 334 24.06 3.05 -7.66
C GLY A 334 22.58 2.76 -7.83
N CYS A 335 21.78 3.80 -8.15
CA CYS A 335 20.34 3.63 -8.46
C CYS A 335 20.14 2.69 -9.65
N THR A 336 20.84 2.94 -10.76
CA THR A 336 20.74 2.17 -12.01
C THR A 336 21.17 0.72 -11.80
N LEU A 337 22.27 0.47 -11.06
CA LEU A 337 22.73 -0.88 -10.75
C LEU A 337 21.72 -1.66 -9.89
N LEU A 338 21.21 -1.04 -8.81
CA LEU A 338 20.21 -1.66 -7.93
C LEU A 338 18.94 -2.01 -8.70
N LEU A 339 18.41 -1.06 -9.48
CA LEU A 339 17.19 -1.23 -10.25
C LEU A 339 17.33 -2.26 -11.38
N LEU A 340 18.47 -2.28 -12.09
CA LEU A 340 18.71 -3.23 -13.17
C LEU A 340 18.89 -4.67 -12.65
N VAL A 341 19.58 -4.86 -11.53
CA VAL A 341 19.72 -6.21 -10.94
C VAL A 341 18.39 -6.70 -10.36
N LEU A 342 17.61 -5.83 -9.72
CA LEU A 342 16.28 -6.20 -9.21
C LEU A 342 15.24 -6.44 -10.33
N PHE A 343 15.36 -5.77 -11.47
CA PHE A 343 14.61 -6.10 -12.69
C PHE A 343 14.90 -7.52 -13.19
N VAL A 344 16.18 -7.92 -13.23
CA VAL A 344 16.57 -9.29 -13.64
C VAL A 344 16.11 -10.34 -12.62
N TYR A 345 16.18 -10.00 -11.32
CA TYR A 345 15.65 -10.83 -10.23
C TYR A 345 14.15 -11.10 -10.38
N ASP A 346 13.33 -10.06 -10.60
CA ASP A 346 11.87 -10.16 -10.73
C ASP A 346 11.48 -11.02 -11.96
N VAL A 347 12.13 -10.77 -13.10
CA VAL A 347 11.99 -11.58 -14.33
C VAL A 347 12.40 -13.04 -14.10
N PHE A 348 13.48 -13.32 -13.37
CA PHE A 348 13.92 -14.68 -13.06
C PHE A 348 12.93 -15.39 -12.13
N PHE A 349 12.54 -14.75 -11.02
CA PHE A 349 11.70 -15.38 -10.01
C PHE A 349 10.25 -15.59 -10.48
N VAL A 350 9.71 -14.72 -11.34
CA VAL A 350 8.37 -14.93 -11.94
C VAL A 350 8.40 -15.86 -13.16
N PHE A 351 9.28 -15.64 -14.15
CA PHE A 351 9.20 -16.38 -15.42
C PHE A 351 10.15 -17.58 -15.57
N ILE A 352 11.26 -17.65 -14.83
CA ILE A 352 12.25 -18.74 -15.00
C ILE A 352 12.05 -19.84 -13.95
N THR A 353 11.64 -19.51 -12.72
CA THR A 353 11.41 -20.54 -11.69
C THR A 353 10.30 -21.57 -11.99
N PRO A 354 9.20 -21.26 -12.73
CA PRO A 354 8.23 -22.26 -13.18
C PRO A 354 8.83 -23.48 -13.90
N PHE A 355 9.94 -23.29 -14.62
CA PHE A 355 10.66 -24.36 -15.34
C PHE A 355 11.61 -25.18 -14.45
N LEU A 356 11.79 -24.77 -13.19
CA LEU A 356 12.66 -25.42 -12.19
C LEU A 356 11.86 -26.09 -11.06
N THR A 357 10.67 -25.58 -10.78
CA THR A 357 9.69 -26.13 -9.81
C THR A 357 8.93 -27.32 -10.38
N LYS A 358 8.73 -28.37 -9.58
CA LYS A 358 7.96 -29.57 -9.97
C LYS A 358 6.45 -29.29 -10.16
N THR A 359 5.95 -28.23 -9.57
CA THR A 359 4.55 -27.77 -9.61
C THR A 359 4.20 -26.99 -10.88
N GLY A 360 5.21 -26.44 -11.58
CA GLY A 360 5.00 -25.49 -12.66
C GLY A 360 4.58 -24.08 -12.21
N GLU A 361 4.46 -23.83 -10.91
CA GLU A 361 4.18 -22.50 -10.36
C GLU A 361 5.47 -21.74 -10.04
N SER A 362 5.48 -20.42 -10.22
CA SER A 362 6.64 -19.61 -9.85
C SER A 362 6.81 -19.53 -8.33
N ILE A 363 8.04 -19.73 -7.83
CA ILE A 363 8.36 -19.70 -6.39
C ILE A 363 7.87 -18.40 -5.74
N MET A 364 7.95 -17.27 -6.45
CA MET A 364 7.49 -15.97 -5.94
C MET A 364 5.98 -15.91 -5.68
N VAL A 365 5.16 -16.58 -6.48
CA VAL A 365 3.70 -16.66 -6.27
C VAL A 365 3.37 -17.65 -5.16
N GLU A 366 4.01 -18.83 -5.13
CA GLU A 366 3.80 -19.84 -4.10
C GLU A 366 4.17 -19.31 -2.70
N VAL A 367 5.30 -18.62 -2.58
CA VAL A 367 5.74 -17.96 -1.34
C VAL A 367 4.86 -16.77 -0.97
N ALA A 368 4.35 -15.99 -1.93
CA ALA A 368 3.47 -14.85 -1.65
C ALA A 368 2.04 -15.27 -1.22
N ALA A 369 1.54 -16.38 -1.76
CA ALA A 369 0.25 -16.97 -1.40
C ALA A 369 0.30 -17.87 -0.15
N GLY A 370 1.50 -18.36 0.21
CA GLY A 370 1.69 -19.44 1.17
C GLY A 370 1.65 -20.81 0.49
N PRO A 371 2.60 -21.72 0.74
CA PRO A 371 2.58 -23.08 0.20
C PRO A 371 1.31 -23.86 0.57
N SER A 372 0.88 -24.75 -0.32
CA SER A 372 -0.36 -25.55 -0.15
C SER A 372 -0.36 -26.42 1.11
N ASP A 373 0.82 -26.92 1.49
CA ASP A 373 1.01 -27.87 2.58
C ASP A 373 1.42 -27.19 3.90
N SER A 374 1.46 -25.85 3.95
CA SER A 374 1.79 -25.10 5.16
C SER A 374 0.69 -25.25 6.22
N ALA A 375 1.04 -25.88 7.35
CA ALA A 375 0.11 -26.09 8.47
C ALA A 375 -0.31 -24.79 9.19
N THR A 376 0.23 -23.64 8.78
CA THR A 376 0.05 -22.35 9.46
C THR A 376 -0.98 -21.43 8.79
N HIS A 377 -1.22 -21.58 7.49
CA HIS A 377 -2.02 -20.67 6.65
C HIS A 377 -1.64 -19.16 6.74
N GLU A 378 -0.45 -18.84 7.23
CA GLU A 378 0.03 -17.46 7.38
C GLU A 378 0.30 -16.80 6.02
N LYS A 379 0.07 -15.49 5.91
CA LYS A 379 0.32 -14.69 4.69
C LYS A 379 1.39 -13.63 4.99
N LEU A 380 2.38 -13.44 4.09
CA LEU A 380 3.45 -12.46 4.32
C LEU A 380 2.91 -11.01 4.42
N PRO A 381 3.38 -10.19 5.37
CA PRO A 381 2.93 -8.80 5.55
C PRO A 381 3.66 -7.79 4.65
N MET A 382 4.44 -8.23 3.67
CA MET A 382 5.30 -7.38 2.82
C MET A 382 4.55 -6.70 1.64
N VAL A 383 3.25 -6.52 1.78
CA VAL A 383 2.33 -6.05 0.72
C VAL A 383 1.32 -5.05 1.27
N LEU A 384 0.87 -4.11 0.44
CA LEU A 384 -0.40 -3.40 0.66
C LEU A 384 -1.57 -4.34 0.32
N LYS A 385 -2.68 -4.25 1.05
CA LYS A 385 -3.89 -5.08 0.92
C LYS A 385 -5.13 -4.19 0.86
N VAL A 386 -5.72 -3.99 -0.33
CA VAL A 386 -7.02 -3.31 -0.45
C VAL A 386 -8.11 -4.27 -0.89
N PRO A 387 -9.20 -4.43 -0.12
CA PRO A 387 -10.28 -5.34 -0.48
C PRO A 387 -10.96 -4.92 -1.79
N ARG A 388 -11.39 -5.89 -2.58
CA ARG A 388 -12.25 -5.71 -3.75
C ARG A 388 -13.60 -5.20 -3.24
N LEU A 389 -13.83 -3.88 -3.36
CA LEU A 389 -15.07 -3.21 -2.91
C LEU A 389 -16.28 -3.48 -3.83
N ASN A 390 -16.13 -4.36 -4.82
CA ASN A 390 -17.09 -4.64 -5.88
C ASN A 390 -17.40 -6.15 -5.89
N SER A 391 -18.62 -6.53 -6.25
CA SER A 391 -19.11 -7.91 -6.19
C SER A 391 -18.58 -8.78 -7.35
N SER A 392 -17.27 -9.04 -7.38
CA SER A 392 -16.61 -9.87 -8.37
C SER A 392 -16.40 -11.32 -7.88
N PRO A 393 -16.40 -12.33 -8.78
CA PRO A 393 -16.21 -13.75 -8.42
C PRO A 393 -14.86 -13.96 -7.73
N LEU A 394 -13.82 -13.26 -8.18
CA LEU A 394 -12.48 -13.29 -7.61
C LEU A 394 -12.42 -12.82 -6.15
N ALA A 395 -13.34 -11.95 -5.72
CA ALA A 395 -13.41 -11.50 -4.34
C ALA A 395 -13.94 -12.57 -3.38
N LEU A 396 -14.82 -13.46 -3.87
CA LEU A 396 -15.30 -14.65 -3.18
C LEU A 396 -14.32 -15.83 -3.28
N CYS A 397 -13.58 -15.93 -4.39
CA CYS A 397 -12.64 -17.01 -4.67
C CYS A 397 -11.21 -16.77 -4.15
N ASP A 398 -11.07 -16.66 -2.82
CA ASP A 398 -9.79 -16.57 -2.09
C ASP A 398 -8.82 -15.44 -2.51
N ARG A 399 -9.23 -14.52 -3.40
CA ARG A 399 -8.50 -13.28 -3.71
C ARG A 399 -9.32 -12.01 -3.38
N PRO A 400 -9.85 -11.87 -2.14
CA PRO A 400 -10.58 -10.68 -1.72
C PRO A 400 -9.74 -9.39 -1.75
N PHE A 401 -8.40 -9.47 -1.73
CA PHE A 401 -7.51 -8.31 -1.79
C PHE A 401 -6.81 -8.18 -3.14
N SER A 402 -6.69 -6.95 -3.64
CA SER A 402 -5.59 -6.63 -4.54
C SER A 402 -4.33 -6.37 -3.71
N LEU A 403 -3.18 -6.78 -4.24
CA LEU A 403 -1.89 -6.78 -3.56
C LEU A 403 -0.85 -5.98 -4.37
N LEU A 404 -0.01 -5.22 -3.66
CA LEU A 404 1.18 -4.56 -4.24
C LEU A 404 2.34 -4.70 -3.27
N GLY A 405 3.52 -5.11 -3.75
CA GLY A 405 4.68 -5.34 -2.91
C GLY A 405 5.28 -4.05 -2.36
N PHE A 406 5.75 -4.06 -1.11
CA PHE A 406 6.57 -2.97 -0.59
C PHE A 406 7.88 -2.82 -1.39
N GLY A 407 8.37 -3.90 -2.03
CA GLY A 407 9.48 -3.83 -2.98
C GLY A 407 9.20 -2.87 -4.14
N ASP A 408 8.01 -2.94 -4.73
CA ASP A 408 7.58 -2.13 -5.89
C ASP A 408 7.42 -0.65 -5.54
N ILE A 409 7.19 -0.33 -4.27
CA ILE A 409 7.13 1.03 -3.73
C ILE A 409 8.54 1.53 -3.36
N LEU A 410 9.31 0.71 -2.64
CA LEU A 410 10.63 1.08 -2.13
C LEU A 410 11.67 1.22 -3.23
N VAL A 411 11.77 0.23 -4.12
CA VAL A 411 12.91 0.11 -5.05
C VAL A 411 12.91 1.25 -6.08
N PRO A 412 11.82 1.58 -6.77
CA PRO A 412 11.72 2.81 -7.57
C PRO A 412 11.68 4.08 -6.70
N GLY A 413 11.09 4.01 -5.50
CA GLY A 413 11.01 5.15 -4.58
C GLY A 413 12.38 5.66 -4.12
N LEU A 414 13.40 4.81 -4.02
CA LEU A 414 14.78 5.21 -3.73
C LEU A 414 15.39 6.06 -4.84
N LEU A 415 15.03 5.81 -6.11
CA LEU A 415 15.40 6.67 -7.23
C LEU A 415 14.64 8.00 -7.19
N VAL A 416 13.34 8.00 -6.88
CA VAL A 416 12.56 9.25 -6.68
C VAL A 416 13.17 10.11 -5.56
N ALA A 417 13.59 9.47 -4.45
CA ALA A 417 14.31 10.13 -3.37
C ALA A 417 15.68 10.68 -3.81
N TYR A 418 16.42 9.94 -4.65
CA TYR A 418 17.67 10.43 -5.25
C TYR A 418 17.43 11.65 -6.17
N CYS A 419 16.41 11.59 -7.03
CA CYS A 419 16.04 12.68 -7.93
C CYS A 419 15.71 13.97 -7.15
N HIS A 420 14.95 13.89 -6.06
CA HIS A 420 14.70 15.05 -5.19
C HIS A 420 15.96 15.56 -4.49
N ARG A 421 16.81 14.65 -3.98
CA ARG A 421 18.12 15.00 -3.42
C ARG A 421 18.99 15.73 -4.46
N PHE A 422 18.93 15.36 -5.73
CA PHE A 422 19.69 15.97 -6.83
C PHE A 422 19.14 17.33 -7.26
N ASP A 423 17.82 17.49 -7.45
CA ASP A 423 17.19 18.80 -7.73
C ASP A 423 17.64 19.86 -6.72
N ILE A 424 17.62 19.50 -5.43
CA ILE A 424 18.06 20.35 -4.32
C ILE A 424 19.56 20.71 -4.41
N GLN A 425 20.41 19.84 -4.95
CA GLN A 425 21.83 20.12 -5.12
C GLN A 425 22.08 21.09 -6.30
N VAL A 426 21.32 20.96 -7.39
CA VAL A 426 21.43 21.81 -8.59
C VAL A 426 20.60 23.11 -8.47
N GLN A 427 19.88 23.31 -7.36
CA GLN A 427 18.91 24.40 -7.17
C GLN A 427 17.79 24.42 -8.24
N SER A 428 17.48 23.23 -8.77
CA SER A 428 16.42 23.00 -9.76
C SER A 428 15.02 23.02 -9.09
N SER A 429 14.01 23.42 -9.86
CA SER A 429 12.61 23.53 -9.45
C SER A 429 11.88 22.17 -9.29
N ARG A 430 12.55 21.19 -8.68
CA ARG A 430 12.05 19.82 -8.42
C ARG A 430 11.69 19.01 -9.68
N VAL A 431 12.33 19.32 -10.81
CA VAL A 431 11.99 18.76 -12.13
C VAL A 431 12.33 17.27 -12.22
N TYR A 432 13.47 16.82 -11.68
CA TYR A 432 13.81 15.39 -11.67
C TYR A 432 12.85 14.61 -10.74
N PHE A 433 12.53 15.16 -9.56
CA PHE A 433 11.58 14.57 -8.61
C PHE A 433 10.19 14.41 -9.21
N VAL A 434 9.62 15.48 -9.79
CA VAL A 434 8.29 15.44 -10.40
C VAL A 434 8.26 14.52 -11.60
N ALA A 435 9.23 14.60 -12.52
CA ALA A 435 9.30 13.72 -13.68
C ALA A 435 9.44 12.24 -13.30
N CYS A 436 10.28 11.90 -12.32
CA CYS A 436 10.45 10.52 -11.87
C CYS A 436 9.22 10.00 -11.08
N THR A 437 8.50 10.87 -10.37
CA THR A 437 7.25 10.51 -9.67
C THR A 437 6.11 10.26 -10.66
N ILE A 438 6.00 11.08 -11.71
CA ILE A 438 5.06 10.85 -12.82
C ILE A 438 5.41 9.56 -13.56
N ALA A 439 6.69 9.31 -13.84
CA ALA A 439 7.14 8.07 -14.48
C ALA A 439 6.87 6.81 -13.63
N TYR A 440 6.96 6.92 -12.29
CA TYR A 440 6.53 5.85 -11.38
C TYR A 440 5.03 5.57 -11.51
N GLY A 441 4.19 6.62 -11.48
CA GLY A 441 2.75 6.49 -11.68
C GLY A 441 2.38 5.88 -13.04
N ILE A 442 3.01 6.33 -14.14
CA ILE A 442 2.81 5.75 -15.46
C ILE A 442 3.22 4.27 -15.48
N GLY A 443 4.38 3.91 -14.91
CA GLY A 443 4.82 2.53 -14.80
C GLY A 443 3.83 1.65 -14.03
N LEU A 444 3.30 2.13 -12.90
CA LEU A 444 2.32 1.43 -12.07
C LEU A 444 0.96 1.26 -12.78
N LEU A 445 0.51 2.28 -13.53
CA LEU A 445 -0.68 2.17 -14.37
C LEU A 445 -0.48 1.09 -15.45
N VAL A 446 0.70 1.03 -16.07
CA VAL A 446 1.04 -0.02 -17.04
C VAL A 446 1.11 -1.40 -16.38
N THR A 447 1.58 -1.54 -15.12
CA THR A 447 1.49 -2.85 -14.42
C THR A 447 0.05 -3.31 -14.24
N PHE A 448 -0.88 -2.41 -13.86
CA PHE A 448 -2.28 -2.78 -13.66
C PHE A 448 -2.99 -3.12 -14.98
N VAL A 449 -2.71 -2.38 -16.06
CA VAL A 449 -3.21 -2.71 -17.40
C VAL A 449 -2.64 -4.04 -17.90
N ALA A 450 -1.35 -4.32 -17.66
CA ALA A 450 -0.74 -5.61 -18.03
C ALA A 450 -1.34 -6.78 -17.24
N LEU A 451 -1.58 -6.63 -15.93
CA LEU A 451 -2.24 -7.63 -15.09
C LEU A 451 -3.67 -7.92 -15.58
N ALA A 452 -4.46 -6.87 -15.84
CA ALA A 452 -5.86 -7.00 -16.31
C ALA A 452 -5.97 -7.65 -17.70
N LEU A 453 -5.01 -7.40 -18.60
CA LEU A 453 -5.00 -7.97 -19.95
C LEU A 453 -4.42 -9.40 -20.01
N MET A 454 -3.49 -9.75 -19.11
CA MET A 454 -2.80 -11.06 -19.14
C MET A 454 -3.42 -12.10 -18.19
N GLN A 455 -4.24 -11.68 -17.22
CA GLN A 455 -4.89 -12.55 -16.22
C GLN A 455 -3.91 -13.52 -15.51
N MET A 456 -2.66 -13.09 -15.38
CA MET A 456 -1.52 -13.85 -14.87
C MET A 456 -0.60 -12.89 -14.11
N GLY A 457 0.00 -13.37 -13.01
CA GLY A 457 0.95 -12.58 -12.23
C GLY A 457 2.09 -12.04 -13.09
N GLN A 458 2.20 -10.71 -13.20
CA GLN A 458 3.28 -10.04 -13.92
C GLN A 458 4.34 -9.52 -12.94
N PRO A 459 5.64 -9.61 -13.27
CA PRO A 459 6.69 -8.93 -12.52
C PRO A 459 6.49 -7.41 -12.63
N ALA A 460 6.30 -6.72 -11.50
CA ALA A 460 5.96 -5.29 -11.50
C ALA A 460 7.18 -4.40 -11.84
N LEU A 461 8.39 -4.82 -11.46
CA LEU A 461 9.61 -4.08 -11.77
C LEU A 461 9.92 -4.09 -13.27
N LEU A 462 9.40 -5.06 -14.03
CA LEU A 462 9.48 -5.12 -15.50
C LEU A 462 9.01 -3.82 -16.18
N TYR A 463 8.04 -3.12 -15.58
CA TYR A 463 7.45 -1.89 -16.11
C TYR A 463 7.89 -0.64 -15.32
N LEU A 464 7.97 -0.74 -13.98
CA LEU A 464 8.37 0.38 -13.11
C LEU A 464 9.82 0.82 -13.34
N VAL A 465 10.75 -0.13 -13.51
CA VAL A 465 12.18 0.16 -13.70
C VAL A 465 12.47 0.91 -15.00
N PRO A 466 12.04 0.44 -16.20
CA PRO A 466 12.32 1.18 -17.43
C PRO A 466 11.62 2.55 -17.44
N CYS A 467 10.38 2.68 -16.95
CA CYS A 467 9.72 3.99 -16.91
C CYS A 467 10.52 5.00 -16.06
N THR A 468 10.86 4.65 -14.82
CA THR A 468 11.54 5.57 -13.91
C THR A 468 13.00 5.86 -14.31
N LEU A 469 13.77 4.86 -14.76
CA LEU A 469 15.15 5.07 -15.23
C LEU A 469 15.20 5.86 -16.54
N LEU A 470 14.41 5.49 -17.56
CA LEU A 470 14.49 6.15 -18.87
C LEU A 470 14.02 7.61 -18.80
N THR A 471 12.97 7.92 -18.03
CA THR A 471 12.57 9.33 -17.82
C THR A 471 13.65 10.11 -17.07
N SER A 472 14.25 9.55 -16.01
CA SER A 472 15.34 10.21 -15.27
C SER A 472 16.56 10.48 -16.16
N PHE A 473 16.94 9.51 -17.00
CA PHE A 473 18.04 9.61 -17.95
C PHE A 473 17.75 10.63 -19.08
N ALA A 474 16.53 10.65 -19.60
CA ALA A 474 16.09 11.59 -20.63
C ALA A 474 16.08 13.05 -20.13
N VAL A 475 15.62 13.30 -18.90
CA VAL A 475 15.69 14.63 -18.28
C VAL A 475 17.14 15.07 -18.08
N ALA A 476 18.02 14.16 -17.63
CA ALA A 476 19.46 14.44 -17.47
C ALA A 476 20.18 14.72 -18.80
N LEU A 477 19.78 14.04 -19.89
CA LEU A 477 20.26 14.33 -21.24
C LEU A 477 19.78 15.70 -21.75
N TRP A 478 18.48 15.99 -21.64
CA TRP A 478 17.90 17.25 -22.12
C TRP A 478 18.53 18.46 -21.42
N ARG A 479 18.72 18.38 -20.10
CA ARG A 479 19.41 19.41 -19.30
C ARG A 479 20.92 19.47 -19.53
N ARG A 480 21.52 18.48 -20.20
CA ARG A 480 22.98 18.29 -20.37
C ARG A 480 23.75 18.11 -19.05
N GLU A 481 23.04 17.85 -17.96
CA GLU A 481 23.59 17.66 -16.60
C GLU A 481 24.06 16.21 -16.35
N LEU A 482 23.91 15.31 -17.35
CA LEU A 482 24.07 13.86 -17.20
C LEU A 482 25.39 13.42 -16.56
N ALA A 483 26.53 14.06 -16.83
CA ALA A 483 27.79 13.68 -16.18
C ALA A 483 27.76 13.87 -14.65
N MET A 484 27.13 14.96 -14.19
CA MET A 484 26.93 15.27 -12.77
C MET A 484 25.88 14.36 -12.15
N PHE A 485 24.78 14.08 -12.86
CA PHE A 485 23.73 13.15 -12.40
C PHE A 485 24.26 11.71 -12.27
N TRP A 486 24.93 11.19 -13.31
CA TRP A 486 25.49 9.84 -13.37
C TRP A 486 26.46 9.56 -12.23
N THR A 487 27.40 10.49 -11.99
CA THR A 487 28.45 10.34 -10.98
C THR A 487 28.05 10.85 -9.59
N GLY A 488 27.01 11.67 -9.48
CA GLY A 488 26.77 12.55 -8.33
C GLY A 488 27.79 13.70 -8.18
N SER A 489 28.83 13.79 -9.02
CA SER A 489 30.04 14.59 -8.77
C SER A 489 29.89 16.08 -9.12
N GLY A 490 28.94 16.75 -8.49
CA GLY A 490 29.01 18.17 -8.17
C GLY A 490 29.63 18.45 -6.79
N PHE A 491 29.99 17.40 -6.03
CA PHE A 491 30.27 17.45 -4.58
C PHE A 491 31.48 18.29 -4.12
N ALA A 492 32.32 18.81 -5.01
CA ALA A 492 33.55 19.53 -4.66
C ALA A 492 33.86 20.69 -5.63
N LYS A 493 32.93 21.64 -5.73
CA LYS A 493 33.31 23.05 -5.90
C LYS A 493 32.77 23.83 -4.71
N ASP A 494 33.67 24.27 -3.86
CA ASP A 494 33.41 25.40 -2.97
C ASP A 494 32.88 26.56 -3.81
N LEU A 495 31.87 27.27 -3.32
CA LEU A 495 31.50 28.54 -3.95
C LEU A 495 32.72 29.47 -3.83
N PRO A 496 33.18 30.08 -4.93
CA PRO A 496 34.10 31.19 -4.83
C PRO A 496 33.42 32.26 -3.97
N GLN A 497 33.97 32.51 -2.78
CA GLN A 497 33.50 33.63 -1.97
C GLN A 497 33.67 34.90 -2.80
N PRO A 498 32.63 35.74 -3.00
CA PRO A 498 32.88 37.10 -3.44
C PRO A 498 33.82 37.72 -2.39
N PRO A 499 34.92 38.39 -2.80
CA PRO A 499 35.91 38.86 -1.85
C PRO A 499 35.25 39.85 -0.90
N VAL A 500 35.14 39.46 0.38
CA VAL A 500 34.66 40.35 1.44
C VAL A 500 35.73 41.41 1.62
N VAL A 501 35.50 42.58 1.03
CA VAL A 501 36.35 43.75 1.22
C VAL A 501 36.14 44.24 2.65
N ILE A 502 36.95 43.72 3.56
CA ILE A 502 37.05 44.21 4.93
C ILE A 502 37.72 45.59 4.84
N ALA A 503 36.91 46.62 4.64
CA ALA A 503 37.35 48.00 4.81
C ALA A 503 37.73 48.19 6.29
N PRO A 504 38.98 48.59 6.60
CA PRO A 504 39.39 48.83 7.98
C PRO A 504 38.68 50.08 8.50
N VAL A 505 37.73 49.90 9.41
CA VAL A 505 37.10 51.01 10.14
C VAL A 505 38.13 51.53 11.15
N ASN A 506 38.78 52.64 10.81
CA ASN A 506 39.59 53.40 11.76
C ASN A 506 38.68 53.99 12.85
N CYS A 507 38.72 53.43 14.05
CA CYS A 507 38.21 54.11 15.24
C CYS A 507 39.21 55.21 15.65
N PRO A 508 38.77 56.46 15.91
CA PRO A 508 39.65 57.50 16.40
C PRO A 508 40.09 57.23 17.84
N GLU A 509 41.38 57.39 18.14
CA GLU A 509 41.87 57.48 19.53
C GLU A 509 41.53 58.85 20.13
N LEU A 510 41.09 58.87 21.39
CA LEU A 510 41.16 60.00 22.32
C LEU A 510 41.64 59.45 23.69
N PRO A 511 42.14 60.28 24.64
CA PRO A 511 43.48 60.02 25.14
C PRO A 511 43.52 59.19 26.43
N LYS A 512 44.72 58.73 26.76
CA LYS A 512 45.05 58.11 28.05
C LYS A 512 44.73 59.06 29.20
N ASP A 513 44.14 58.51 30.26
CA ASP A 513 44.53 58.91 31.61
C ASP A 513 44.55 57.72 32.56
N SER A 514 45.00 57.92 33.80
CA SER A 514 45.85 56.94 34.50
C SER A 514 45.25 56.31 35.77
N SER A 515 45.88 55.20 36.21
CA SER A 515 45.80 54.53 37.53
C SER A 515 44.80 53.36 37.75
N VAL A 516 45.12 52.57 38.79
CA VAL A 516 44.82 51.15 39.12
C VAL A 516 45.14 51.00 40.63
N PRO A 517 44.56 50.11 41.48
CA PRO A 517 43.81 48.86 41.22
C PRO A 517 42.50 48.58 42.03
N ALA A 518 41.82 47.48 41.65
CA ALA A 518 41.14 46.45 42.46
C ALA A 518 40.03 46.76 43.52
N SER A 519 38.92 46.02 43.40
CA SER A 519 38.29 45.23 44.49
C SER A 519 37.30 44.19 43.91
N GLN A 520 36.68 43.37 44.76
CA GLN A 520 35.85 42.18 44.40
C GLN A 520 34.36 42.34 44.80
N GLN A 521 33.58 41.26 44.61
CA GLN A 521 32.29 40.91 45.24
C GLN A 521 30.98 41.42 44.59
N ASP A 522 30.42 40.54 43.76
CA ASP A 522 29.22 39.72 44.05
C ASP A 522 27.87 40.33 44.53
N THR A 523 26.82 39.75 43.92
CA THR A 523 25.45 39.47 44.42
C THR A 523 24.29 40.48 44.28
N GLU A 524 23.12 39.89 43.96
CA GLU A 524 21.73 40.34 44.19
C GLU A 524 21.18 41.60 43.48
N GLN A 525 19.86 41.74 43.29
CA GLN A 525 18.89 40.76 42.74
C GLN A 525 17.66 41.51 42.16
N MET A 526 16.97 40.87 41.20
CA MET A 526 15.51 40.92 41.04
C MET A 526 14.77 42.28 41.02
N THR A 527 14.46 42.81 39.82
CA THR A 527 13.06 43.16 39.46
C THR A 527 12.87 43.42 37.95
N ASN A 528 11.73 42.97 37.44
CA ASN A 528 11.04 43.43 36.22
C ASN A 528 9.76 44.16 36.73
N PRO A 529 9.07 45.06 35.98
CA PRO A 529 8.60 44.74 34.62
C PRO A 529 8.32 45.95 33.67
N THR A 530 7.67 45.64 32.53
CA THR A 530 6.71 46.50 31.78
C THR A 530 7.25 47.68 30.95
N LEU A 531 7.49 47.38 29.67
CA LEU A 531 6.76 47.93 28.51
C LEU A 531 6.46 49.45 28.49
N HIS A 532 7.18 50.18 27.61
CA HIS A 532 6.53 50.97 26.57
C HIS A 532 7.43 51.16 25.33
N MET A 533 6.83 51.25 24.15
CA MET A 533 7.51 51.59 22.89
C MET A 533 6.79 52.76 22.20
N LYS A 534 7.57 53.81 21.91
CA LYS A 534 7.30 55.07 21.17
C LYS A 534 8.59 55.91 21.37
N GLU A 535 9.10 56.75 20.48
CA GLU A 535 8.87 57.10 19.06
C GLU A 535 10.28 57.50 18.52
N LEU A 536 10.58 57.71 17.23
CA LEU A 536 9.91 58.56 16.25
C LEU A 536 10.38 58.20 14.80
N CYS A 537 9.78 58.88 13.81
CA CYS A 537 9.94 58.77 12.36
C CYS A 537 11.37 58.84 11.79
N ASP A 538 11.50 58.41 10.53
CA ASP A 538 11.72 59.39 9.44
C ASP A 538 11.05 58.93 8.11
N PRO A 539 10.86 59.82 7.11
CA PRO A 539 10.00 59.62 5.91
C PRO A 539 10.76 58.91 4.73
N THR A 540 10.27 58.74 3.49
CA THR A 540 9.30 59.51 2.69
C THR A 540 8.59 58.65 1.64
N SER A 541 7.31 58.90 1.39
CA SER A 541 6.56 58.47 0.20
C SER A 541 6.29 59.66 -0.73
N ALA A 542 6.14 59.40 -2.03
CA ALA A 542 6.10 60.43 -3.06
C ALA A 542 4.84 61.32 -3.04
N GLU A 543 5.07 62.62 -3.25
CA GLU A 543 4.16 63.58 -3.90
C GLU A 543 4.21 63.34 -5.44
N GLU A 544 3.22 63.70 -6.27
CA GLU A 544 2.01 64.51 -6.05
C GLU A 544 0.91 64.15 -7.08
N GLU A 545 -0.37 64.26 -6.69
CA GLU A 545 -1.53 64.88 -7.39
C GLU A 545 -1.91 64.59 -8.89
N LEU A 546 -3.18 64.75 -9.35
CA LEU A 546 -4.54 64.86 -8.74
C LEU A 546 -5.61 64.67 -9.86
N ALA A 547 -6.90 64.47 -9.46
CA ALA A 547 -8.11 65.00 -10.14
C ALA A 547 -8.57 64.37 -11.50
N ASP A 548 -9.87 64.31 -11.86
CA ASP A 548 -11.11 64.67 -11.12
C ASP A 548 -12.40 63.94 -11.61
N THR A 549 -13.47 64.05 -10.83
CA THR A 549 -14.95 64.01 -11.09
C THR A 549 -15.54 63.32 -12.37
N SER A 550 -16.49 62.36 -12.27
CA SER A 550 -17.95 62.48 -11.93
C SER A 550 -18.84 62.90 -13.15
N THR A 551 -20.13 62.53 -13.38
CA THR A 551 -21.24 62.09 -12.49
C THR A 551 -22.42 61.39 -13.27
N LYS A 552 -23.19 60.51 -12.60
CA LYS A 552 -24.71 60.38 -12.59
C LYS A 552 -25.61 59.92 -13.79
N THR A 553 -26.43 58.87 -13.50
CA THR A 553 -27.91 58.68 -13.75
C THR A 553 -28.54 58.77 -15.18
N ASP A 554 -29.71 58.18 -15.51
CA ASP A 554 -30.75 57.41 -14.76
C ASP A 554 -31.64 56.49 -15.66
N GLN A 555 -32.41 55.57 -15.03
CA GLN A 555 -33.75 54.95 -15.40
C GLN A 555 -34.08 54.49 -16.87
N SER A 556 -35.01 53.58 -17.22
CA SER A 556 -36.24 52.92 -16.65
C SER A 556 -36.69 51.79 -17.65
N GLU A 557 -37.64 50.83 -17.49
CA GLU A 557 -38.60 50.34 -16.46
C GLU A 557 -39.26 48.97 -16.88
N ILE A 558 -39.98 48.28 -15.97
CA ILE A 558 -41.16 47.34 -16.17
C ILE A 558 -40.92 46.01 -16.96
N SER A 559 -41.50 44.81 -16.68
CA SER A 559 -42.66 44.28 -15.89
C SER A 559 -42.30 42.92 -15.19
N VAL A 560 -42.75 42.51 -13.99
CA VAL A 560 -44.13 42.12 -13.50
C VAL A 560 -44.67 40.84 -14.19
N ALA A 561 -45.19 39.77 -13.56
CA ALA A 561 -45.71 39.48 -12.18
C ALA A 561 -45.01 38.22 -11.55
N GLN A 562 -45.10 37.80 -10.27
CA GLN A 562 -46.21 37.65 -9.28
C GLN A 562 -47.29 36.63 -9.70
N SER A 563 -47.80 35.69 -8.89
CA SER A 563 -47.58 35.31 -7.46
C SER A 563 -47.98 33.81 -7.26
N GLU A 564 -48.23 33.16 -6.11
CA GLU A 564 -48.35 33.50 -4.66
C GLU A 564 -48.15 32.23 -3.77
N GLU A 565 -48.05 32.40 -2.45
CA GLU A 565 -48.15 31.37 -1.38
C GLU A 565 -48.91 31.99 -0.19
N PRO A 566 -49.64 31.21 0.66
CA PRO A 566 -50.02 31.68 1.98
C PRO A 566 -49.67 30.72 3.15
N THR A 567 -48.58 31.03 3.87
CA THR A 567 -48.53 31.42 5.32
C THR A 567 -49.18 30.57 6.43
N ALA A 568 -48.71 30.53 7.68
CA ALA A 568 -47.45 30.95 8.35
C ALA A 568 -47.52 30.62 9.89
N GLN A 569 -46.51 31.09 10.67
CA GLN A 569 -46.45 31.19 12.15
C GLN A 569 -46.22 29.86 12.90
N ASN A 570 -45.56 29.76 14.08
CA ASN A 570 -44.67 30.57 14.94
C ASN A 570 -44.20 29.60 16.09
N LYS A 571 -43.19 29.78 16.96
CA LYS A 571 -42.14 30.79 17.19
C LYS A 571 -41.00 30.20 18.07
N ASP A 572 -39.81 30.82 18.02
CA ASP A 572 -38.74 30.99 19.04
C ASP A 572 -38.44 29.97 20.18
N ASN A 573 -37.12 29.74 20.38
CA ASN A 573 -36.43 29.32 21.64
C ASN A 573 -36.69 27.90 22.20
N LEU A 574 -35.66 27.12 22.58
CA LEU A 574 -34.72 27.44 23.66
C LEU A 574 -33.40 26.64 23.56
N GLU A 575 -32.29 27.19 24.07
CA GLU A 575 -31.02 26.47 24.25
C GLU A 575 -30.64 26.34 25.73
N SER A 576 -30.00 25.22 26.12
CA SER A 576 -29.23 24.99 27.35
C SER A 576 -29.90 25.12 28.73
N LYS A 577 -30.17 23.96 29.38
CA LYS A 577 -29.86 23.70 30.82
C LYS A 577 -30.14 22.25 31.25
N CYS A 578 -29.41 21.78 32.28
CA CYS A 578 -29.62 20.55 33.08
C CYS A 578 -29.66 19.22 32.29
N LEU A 579 -28.72 18.27 32.42
CA LEU A 579 -27.76 17.94 33.50
C LEU A 579 -28.44 17.47 34.81
N ASN A 580 -28.23 16.18 35.12
CA ASN A 580 -28.66 15.40 36.30
C ASN A 580 -30.17 15.12 36.52
N ALA A 581 -30.56 13.88 36.25
CA ALA A 581 -31.60 13.13 36.96
C ALA A 581 -31.23 11.63 36.92
N ASP A 582 -31.39 10.92 38.04
CA ASP A 582 -30.76 9.62 38.26
C ASP A 582 -31.62 8.38 37.95
N GLN A 583 -30.96 7.38 37.35
CA GLN A 583 -30.95 5.96 37.76
C GLN A 583 -32.12 5.41 38.62
N SER A 584 -33.01 4.59 38.03
CA SER A 584 -33.61 3.35 38.62
C SER A 584 -34.67 2.71 37.69
N GLN A 585 -35.16 1.50 38.02
CA GLN A 585 -36.12 0.65 37.27
C GLN A 585 -35.55 0.16 35.92
N LEU A 586 -35.17 -1.12 35.69
CA LEU A 586 -35.31 -2.37 36.45
C LEU A 586 -36.72 -3.00 36.45
N GLU A 587 -37.15 -3.39 35.24
CA GLU A 587 -37.85 -4.66 34.94
C GLU A 587 -37.12 -5.37 33.78
#